data_AF-A0A1G3KN40-F1
#
_entry.id   AF-A0A1G3KN40-F1
#
_cell.length_a   1.000
_cell.length_b   1.000
_cell.length_c   1.000
_cell.angle_alpha   90.00
_cell.angle_beta   90.00
_cell.angle_gamma   90.00
#
_symmetry.space_group_name_H-M   'P 1'
#
loop_
_entity.id
_entity.type
_entity.pdbx_description
1 polymer ?
#
loop_
_entity_poly.entity_id
_entity_poly.type
_entity_poly.pdbx_seq_one_letter_code
_entity_poly.pdbx_strand_id
1 'polypeptide(L)'
;MKKFFFIFLFTSVLYAQTGDWVAKVDDKVISKKEFNTLYNDYLDVMEIMSNYQIDTTPMRKSKQHQSEFLGGYIANQLLVERIKEENKSKKFVDEKWLSGISLKIQSYVQEQIYLKKYVDTVLMPKVGKIKDEEIESVYNQYKDKFKDISAAKASEIIEEKLKQQKAMMLLAKLRDKVSAEKAIKINDSVFE
;
A
#
# COMPACT_ATOMS: atom_id res chain seq x y z
N MET A 1 14.15 -36.78 -22.16
CA MET A 1 13.01 -36.59 -21.24
C MET A 1 13.40 -36.99 -19.82
N LYS A 2 13.56 -36.03 -18.90
CA LYS A 2 13.40 -36.22 -17.45
C LYS A 2 12.91 -34.88 -16.88
N LYS A 3 11.63 -34.82 -16.50
CA LYS A 3 11.03 -33.67 -15.78
C LYS A 3 11.26 -33.92 -14.29
N PHE A 4 12.02 -33.05 -13.62
CA PHE A 4 11.95 -32.90 -12.18
C PHE A 4 10.79 -31.94 -11.87
N PHE A 5 9.69 -32.49 -11.39
CA PHE A 5 8.59 -31.71 -10.79
C PHE A 5 8.94 -31.58 -9.31
N PHE A 6 9.43 -30.41 -8.88
CA PHE A 6 9.56 -30.11 -7.46
C PHE A 6 8.17 -29.78 -6.91
N ILE A 7 7.69 -30.64 -6.02
CA ILE A 7 6.46 -30.46 -5.25
C ILE A 7 6.69 -29.31 -4.27
N PHE A 8 6.03 -28.18 -4.50
CA PHE A 8 5.97 -27.03 -3.60
C PHE A 8 4.53 -26.89 -3.10
N LEU A 9 4.08 -27.80 -2.22
CA LEU A 9 2.64 -27.85 -1.87
C LEU A 9 2.30 -28.26 -0.43
N PHE A 10 3.23 -28.19 0.53
CA PHE A 10 2.94 -28.67 1.90
C PHE A 10 3.46 -27.83 3.06
N THR A 11 3.66 -26.52 2.89
CA THR A 11 3.97 -25.63 4.04
C THR A 11 2.74 -24.91 4.59
N SER A 12 1.65 -24.75 3.83
CA SER A 12 0.45 -24.03 4.27
C SER A 12 -0.41 -24.80 5.29
N VAL A 13 -0.38 -26.14 5.26
CA VAL A 13 -1.23 -26.97 6.14
C VAL A 13 -0.69 -27.04 7.58
N LEU A 14 0.62 -26.90 7.78
CA LEU A 14 1.25 -27.02 9.11
C LEU A 14 0.96 -25.83 10.04
N TYR A 15 0.87 -24.60 9.51
CA TYR A 15 0.62 -23.39 10.32
C TYR A 15 -0.81 -23.29 10.85
N ALA A 16 -1.77 -23.97 10.21
CA ALA A 16 -3.14 -24.00 10.69
C ALA A 16 -3.31 -24.82 11.98
N GLN A 17 -2.37 -25.74 12.27
CA GLN A 17 -2.44 -26.66 13.41
C GLN A 17 -1.69 -26.15 14.67
N THR A 18 -0.74 -25.23 14.52
CA THR A 18 0.09 -24.71 15.62
C THR A 18 -0.41 -23.39 16.23
N GLY A 19 -1.43 -22.74 15.63
CA GLY A 19 -1.92 -21.44 16.09
C GLY A 19 -1.01 -20.25 15.71
N ASP A 20 0.05 -20.49 14.94
CA ASP A 20 1.12 -19.53 14.65
C ASP A 20 0.84 -18.66 13.42
N TRP A 21 -0.43 -18.35 13.16
CA TRP A 21 -0.91 -17.59 12.02
C TRP A 21 -1.58 -16.28 12.48
N VAL A 22 -1.25 -15.16 11.83
CA VAL A 22 -1.84 -13.85 12.12
C VAL A 22 -2.95 -13.47 11.16
N ALA A 23 -2.89 -13.97 9.93
CA ALA A 23 -3.93 -13.75 8.93
C ALA A 23 -4.03 -14.91 7.94
N LYS A 24 -5.23 -15.11 7.40
CA LYS A 24 -5.53 -16.01 6.29
C LYS A 24 -6.25 -15.22 5.21
N VAL A 25 -5.78 -15.36 3.98
CA VAL A 25 -6.34 -14.70 2.79
C VAL A 25 -6.57 -15.79 1.76
N ASP A 26 -7.82 -16.22 1.58
CA ASP A 26 -8.17 -17.47 0.91
C ASP A 26 -7.34 -18.65 1.48
N ASP A 27 -6.51 -19.30 0.65
CA ASP A 27 -5.64 -20.42 1.02
C ASP A 27 -4.24 -19.99 1.51
N LYS A 28 -3.92 -18.69 1.47
CA LYS A 28 -2.63 -18.17 1.93
C LYS A 28 -2.68 -17.86 3.42
N VAL A 29 -1.64 -18.27 4.15
CA VAL A 29 -1.48 -18.02 5.59
C VAL A 29 -0.27 -17.14 5.81
N ILE A 30 -0.45 -16.03 6.53
CA ILE A 30 0.64 -15.19 7.03
C ILE A 30 0.96 -15.66 8.45
N SER A 31 2.21 -16.10 8.64
CA SER A 31 2.66 -16.57 9.96
C SER A 31 3.00 -15.41 10.91
N LYS A 32 2.99 -15.66 12.23
CA LYS A 32 3.44 -14.66 13.23
C LYS A 32 4.86 -14.18 12.97
N LYS A 33 5.76 -15.10 12.61
CA LYS A 33 7.16 -14.78 12.31
C LYS A 33 7.28 -13.85 11.11
N GLU A 34 6.61 -14.19 10.01
CA GLU A 34 6.60 -13.37 8.79
C GLU A 34 6.06 -11.97 9.06
N PHE A 35 4.94 -11.87 9.78
CA PHE A 35 4.37 -10.59 10.18
C PHE A 35 5.32 -9.76 11.04
N ASN A 36 5.94 -10.35 12.06
CA ASN A 36 6.87 -9.63 12.93
C ASN A 36 8.08 -9.10 12.16
N THR A 37 8.61 -9.86 11.19
CA THR A 37 9.68 -9.36 10.31
C THR A 37 9.20 -8.17 9.50
N LEU A 38 8.09 -8.31 8.77
CA LEU A 38 7.53 -7.24 7.93
C LEU A 38 7.21 -5.97 8.73
N TYR A 39 6.62 -6.13 9.92
CA TYR A 39 6.23 -5.00 10.75
C TYR A 39 7.45 -4.27 11.33
N ASN A 40 8.48 -4.98 11.78
CA ASN A 40 9.71 -4.34 12.26
C ASN A 40 10.46 -3.64 11.12
N ASP A 41 10.55 -4.26 9.95
CA ASP A 41 11.17 -3.62 8.77
C ASP A 41 10.44 -2.33 8.39
N TYR A 42 9.10 -2.32 8.46
CA TYR A 42 8.30 -1.12 8.21
C TYR A 42 8.62 0.01 9.20
N LEU A 43 8.74 -0.31 10.49
CA LEU A 43 9.09 0.66 11.52
C LEU A 43 10.52 1.19 11.36
N ASP A 44 11.48 0.33 11.06
CA ASP A 44 12.87 0.72 10.80
C ASP A 44 12.96 1.68 9.59
N VAL A 45 12.24 1.38 8.51
CA VAL A 45 12.15 2.26 7.34
C VAL A 45 11.54 3.61 7.70
N MET A 46 10.49 3.64 8.54
CA MET A 46 9.88 4.89 8.98
C MET A 46 10.84 5.76 9.79
N GLU A 47 11.63 5.16 10.68
CA GLU A 47 12.69 5.88 11.42
C GLU A 47 13.71 6.47 10.44
N ILE A 48 14.27 5.64 9.56
CA ILE A 48 15.26 6.06 8.56
C ILE A 48 14.73 7.20 7.70
N MET A 49 13.52 7.08 7.16
CA MET A 49 12.89 8.09 6.29
C MET A 49 12.58 9.40 7.01
N SER A 50 12.36 9.34 8.33
CA SER A 50 12.19 10.53 9.15
C SER A 50 13.53 11.17 9.59
N ASN A 51 14.67 10.67 9.11
CA ASN A 51 15.99 10.99 9.66
C ASN A 51 16.06 10.78 11.18
N TYR A 52 15.42 9.71 11.66
CA TYR A 52 15.30 9.33 13.07
C TYR A 52 14.61 10.40 13.95
N GLN A 53 13.76 11.24 13.37
CA GLN A 53 12.94 12.22 14.11
C GLN A 53 11.68 11.60 14.74
N ILE A 54 11.30 10.39 14.31
CA ILE A 54 10.20 9.61 14.88
C ILE A 54 10.80 8.44 15.68
N ASP A 55 10.39 8.28 16.94
CA ASP A 55 10.64 7.08 17.75
C ASP A 55 9.52 6.06 17.53
N THR A 56 9.86 4.93 16.91
CA THR A 56 8.87 3.85 16.65
C THR A 56 8.83 2.80 17.75
N THR A 57 9.65 2.92 18.79
CA THR A 57 9.67 1.99 19.94
C THR A 57 8.27 1.79 20.55
N PRO A 58 7.44 2.84 20.75
CA PRO A 58 6.08 2.67 21.26
C PRO A 58 5.18 1.89 20.29
N MET A 59 5.42 2.01 18.99
CA MET A 59 4.65 1.36 17.94
C MET A 59 4.93 -0.14 17.90
N ARG A 60 6.18 -0.56 18.12
CA ARG A 60 6.59 -2.00 18.12
C ARG A 60 5.74 -2.87 19.04
N LYS A 61 5.27 -2.31 20.17
CA LYS A 61 4.44 -3.01 21.16
C LYS A 61 2.95 -2.63 21.08
N SER A 62 2.57 -1.70 20.21
CA SER A 62 1.19 -1.23 20.09
C SER A 62 0.35 -2.24 19.32
N LYS A 63 -0.58 -2.91 20.01
CA LYS A 63 -1.51 -3.88 19.43
C LYS A 63 -2.39 -3.25 18.35
N GLN A 64 -2.89 -2.04 18.64
CA GLN A 64 -3.69 -1.26 17.70
C GLN A 64 -2.88 -1.00 16.42
N HIS A 65 -1.63 -0.56 16.54
CA HIS A 65 -0.82 -0.26 15.38
C HIS A 65 -0.46 -1.53 14.58
N GLN A 66 -0.19 -2.65 15.25
CA GLN A 66 0.04 -3.95 14.61
C GLN A 66 -1.18 -4.40 13.79
N SER A 67 -2.38 -4.28 14.36
CA SER A 67 -3.63 -4.64 13.68
C SER A 67 -3.94 -3.71 12.49
N GLU A 68 -3.77 -2.39 12.67
CA GLU A 68 -3.94 -1.40 11.60
C GLU A 68 -2.96 -1.61 10.45
N PHE A 69 -1.69 -1.88 10.77
CA PHE A 69 -0.67 -2.22 9.78
C PHE A 69 -1.01 -3.52 9.04
N LEU A 70 -1.40 -4.59 9.75
CA LEU A 70 -1.75 -5.86 9.13
C LEU A 70 -2.92 -5.72 8.15
N GLY A 71 -3.99 -5.03 8.56
CA GLY A 71 -5.14 -4.76 7.70
C GLY A 71 -4.77 -3.95 6.47
N GLY A 72 -3.98 -2.89 6.63
CA GLY A 72 -3.47 -2.08 5.53
C GLY A 72 -2.55 -2.85 4.58
N TYR A 73 -1.66 -3.66 5.12
CA TYR A 73 -0.72 -4.49 4.36
C TYR A 73 -1.45 -5.53 3.50
N ILE A 74 -2.39 -6.30 4.07
CA ILE A 74 -3.16 -7.30 3.34
C ILE A 74 -3.94 -6.66 2.19
N ALA A 75 -4.64 -5.56 2.48
CA ALA A 75 -5.43 -4.85 1.48
C ALA A 75 -4.56 -4.32 0.32
N ASN A 76 -3.37 -3.80 0.64
CA ASN A 76 -2.41 -3.33 -0.36
C ASN A 76 -1.81 -4.49 -1.17
N GLN A 77 -1.48 -5.61 -0.55
CA GLN A 77 -0.96 -6.79 -1.27
C GLN A 77 -1.96 -7.30 -2.30
N LEU A 78 -3.22 -7.48 -1.91
CA LEU A 78 -4.29 -7.92 -2.82
C LEU A 78 -4.46 -6.96 -4.00
N LEU A 79 -4.44 -5.65 -3.71
CA LEU A 79 -4.50 -4.63 -4.73
C LEU A 79 -3.27 -4.69 -5.67
N VAL A 80 -2.07 -4.86 -5.12
CA VAL A 80 -0.84 -4.97 -5.92
C VAL A 80 -0.84 -6.22 -6.79
N GLU A 81 -1.38 -7.36 -6.34
CA GLU A 81 -1.55 -8.55 -7.18
C GLU A 81 -2.44 -8.24 -8.40
N ARG A 82 -3.58 -7.56 -8.19
CA ARG A 82 -4.45 -7.11 -9.28
C ARG A 82 -3.74 -6.15 -10.23
N ILE A 83 -3.01 -5.18 -9.69
CA ILE A 83 -2.25 -4.19 -10.47
C ILE A 83 -1.15 -4.86 -11.28
N LYS A 84 -0.39 -5.81 -10.71
CA LYS A 84 0.63 -6.60 -11.43
C LYS A 84 0.02 -7.35 -12.61
N GLU A 85 -1.16 -7.93 -12.43
CA GLU A 85 -1.88 -8.58 -13.54
C GLU A 85 -2.23 -7.58 -14.65
N GLU A 86 -2.73 -6.39 -14.29
CA GLU A 86 -2.97 -5.33 -15.27
C GLU A 86 -1.68 -4.86 -15.97
N ASN A 87 -0.55 -4.81 -15.24
CA ASN A 87 0.75 -4.37 -15.76
C ASN A 87 1.26 -5.24 -16.91
N LYS A 88 0.94 -6.54 -16.92
CA LYS A 88 1.30 -7.46 -18.02
C LYS A 88 0.81 -6.99 -19.38
N SER A 89 -0.34 -6.31 -19.40
CA SER A 89 -0.94 -5.74 -20.62
C SER A 89 -0.62 -4.26 -20.81
N LYS A 90 -0.67 -3.45 -19.74
CA LYS A 90 -0.59 -1.98 -19.81
C LYS A 90 0.81 -1.40 -19.64
N LYS A 91 1.77 -2.18 -19.13
CA LYS A 91 3.20 -1.83 -19.02
C LYS A 91 3.51 -0.47 -18.38
N PHE A 92 2.88 -0.15 -17.26
CA PHE A 92 3.14 1.09 -16.51
C PHE A 92 4.30 0.96 -15.50
N VAL A 93 4.77 -0.26 -15.23
CA VAL A 93 6.02 -0.55 -14.49
C VAL A 93 6.94 -1.43 -15.34
N ASP A 94 8.21 -1.05 -15.45
CA ASP A 94 9.28 -1.89 -16.00
C ASP A 94 9.83 -2.83 -14.91
N GLU A 95 9.51 -4.12 -15.02
CA GLU A 95 9.92 -5.14 -14.06
C GLU A 95 11.43 -5.41 -14.08
N LYS A 96 12.09 -5.19 -15.22
CA LYS A 96 13.55 -5.37 -15.35
C LYS A 96 14.28 -4.28 -14.56
N TRP A 97 13.80 -3.04 -14.65
CA TRP A 97 14.30 -1.97 -13.80
C TRP A 97 14.01 -2.24 -12.32
N LEU A 98 12.80 -2.67 -11.98
CA LEU A 98 12.37 -2.89 -10.60
C LEU A 98 13.16 -4.00 -9.88
N SER A 99 13.51 -5.06 -10.60
CA SER A 99 14.32 -6.17 -10.07
C SER A 99 15.77 -5.77 -9.73
N GLY A 100 16.29 -4.70 -10.32
CA GLY A 100 17.64 -4.19 -10.08
C GLY A 100 17.85 -3.47 -8.73
N ILE A 101 16.79 -3.21 -7.95
CA ILE A 101 16.83 -2.34 -6.75
C ILE A 101 17.31 -3.05 -5.44
N SER A 102 17.84 -4.28 -5.49
CA SER A 102 18.56 -5.00 -4.39
C SER A 102 17.92 -5.14 -2.98
N LEU A 103 17.32 -6.32 -2.77
CA LEU A 103 17.35 -7.31 -1.66
C LEU A 103 17.23 -6.98 -0.15
N LYS A 104 17.25 -5.74 0.36
CA LYS A 104 17.00 -5.53 1.82
C LYS A 104 15.67 -4.86 2.17
N ILE A 105 14.98 -4.27 1.20
CA ILE A 105 13.69 -3.55 1.40
C ILE A 105 12.72 -3.89 0.25
N GLN A 106 12.85 -5.05 -0.38
CA GLN A 106 12.41 -5.24 -1.76
C GLN A 106 10.90 -5.39 -1.94
N SER A 107 10.19 -6.22 -1.18
CA SER A 107 8.77 -6.48 -1.43
C SER A 107 7.89 -5.25 -1.20
N TYR A 108 8.01 -4.63 -0.02
CA TYR A 108 7.21 -3.46 0.34
C TYR A 108 7.49 -2.26 -0.57
N VAL A 109 8.75 -1.94 -0.86
CA VAL A 109 9.07 -0.82 -1.75
C VAL A 109 8.60 -1.09 -3.18
N GLN A 110 8.71 -2.33 -3.66
CA GLN A 110 8.17 -2.71 -4.96
C GLN A 110 6.65 -2.52 -5.00
N GLU A 111 5.93 -2.95 -3.96
CA GLU A 111 4.49 -2.71 -3.83
C GLU A 111 4.14 -1.23 -3.88
N GLN A 112 4.87 -0.37 -3.15
CA GLN A 112 4.66 1.08 -3.18
C GLN A 112 4.93 1.68 -4.56
N ILE A 113 5.93 1.18 -5.31
CA ILE A 113 6.20 1.61 -6.68
C ILE A 113 5.05 1.23 -7.62
N TYR A 114 4.50 0.02 -7.50
CA TYR A 114 3.34 -0.40 -8.28
C TYR A 114 2.12 0.49 -8.01
N LEU A 115 1.82 0.74 -6.73
CA LEU A 115 0.71 1.61 -6.33
C LEU A 115 0.91 3.03 -6.89
N LYS A 116 2.10 3.61 -6.72
CA LYS A 116 2.41 4.94 -7.22
C LYS A 116 2.27 5.03 -8.74
N LYS A 117 2.86 4.09 -9.48
CA LYS A 117 2.79 4.10 -10.96
C LYS A 117 1.38 3.85 -11.46
N TYR A 118 0.59 3.02 -10.79
CA TYR A 118 -0.81 2.84 -11.12
C TYR A 118 -1.63 4.12 -10.90
N VAL A 119 -1.41 4.82 -9.80
CA VAL A 119 -2.03 6.13 -9.56
C VAL A 119 -1.67 7.10 -10.68
N ASP A 120 -0.37 7.29 -10.93
CA ASP A 120 0.13 8.31 -11.86
C ASP A 120 -0.31 8.02 -13.30
N THR A 121 -0.29 6.76 -13.73
CA THR A 121 -0.51 6.38 -15.13
C THR A 121 -1.94 5.93 -15.43
N VAL A 122 -2.68 5.40 -14.45
CA VAL A 122 -4.01 4.81 -14.66
C VAL A 122 -5.13 5.59 -13.97
N LEU A 123 -4.93 6.09 -12.75
CA LEU A 123 -6.00 6.75 -12.00
C LEU A 123 -6.04 8.26 -12.21
N MET A 124 -4.89 8.94 -12.22
CA MET A 124 -4.79 10.38 -12.44
C MET A 124 -5.48 10.83 -13.74
N PRO A 125 -5.30 10.15 -14.89
CA PRO A 125 -6.04 10.49 -16.11
C PRO A 125 -7.56 10.35 -15.99
N LYS A 126 -8.07 9.52 -15.07
CA LYS A 126 -9.52 9.28 -14.87
C LYS A 126 -10.19 10.33 -14.01
N VAL A 127 -9.43 11.15 -13.26
CA VAL A 127 -10.01 12.19 -12.38
C VAL A 127 -10.69 13.30 -13.18
N GLY A 128 -10.20 13.57 -14.41
CA GLY A 128 -10.71 14.65 -15.25
C GLY A 128 -10.31 16.05 -14.76
N LYS A 129 -10.94 17.08 -15.32
CA LYS A 129 -10.75 18.47 -14.90
C LYS A 129 -11.42 18.68 -13.52
N ILE A 130 -10.73 19.40 -12.62
CA ILE A 130 -11.33 19.86 -11.37
C ILE A 130 -12.25 21.05 -11.66
N LYS A 131 -13.41 21.10 -11.01
CA LYS A 131 -14.34 22.20 -11.19
C LYS A 131 -13.80 23.46 -10.53
N ASP A 132 -14.02 24.61 -11.16
CA ASP A 132 -13.48 25.89 -10.69
C ASP A 132 -14.06 26.24 -9.30
N GLU A 133 -15.31 25.86 -9.02
CA GLU A 133 -15.95 26.06 -7.71
C GLU A 133 -15.29 25.24 -6.59
N GLU A 134 -14.74 24.05 -6.90
CA GLU A 134 -13.99 23.24 -5.94
C GLU A 134 -12.66 23.91 -5.58
N ILE A 135 -12.00 24.52 -6.58
CA ILE A 135 -10.75 25.26 -6.38
C ILE A 135 -11.01 26.51 -5.54
N GLU A 136 -12.04 27.27 -5.88
CA GLU A 136 -12.44 28.48 -5.16
C GLU A 136 -12.80 28.18 -3.70
N SER A 137 -13.56 27.12 -3.45
CA SER A 137 -13.92 26.69 -2.09
C SER A 137 -12.68 26.42 -1.23
N VAL A 138 -11.68 25.71 -1.76
CA VAL A 138 -10.44 25.40 -1.04
C VAL A 138 -9.60 26.67 -0.85
N TYR A 139 -9.50 27.53 -1.87
CA TYR A 139 -8.76 28.78 -1.77
C TYR A 139 -9.33 29.67 -0.67
N ASN A 140 -10.66 29.83 -0.62
CA ASN A 140 -11.33 30.63 0.40
C ASN A 140 -11.19 30.03 1.81
N GLN A 141 -11.23 28.69 1.92
CA GLN A 141 -11.04 28.02 3.21
C GLN A 141 -9.62 28.19 3.78
N TYR A 142 -8.60 28.28 2.92
CA TYR A 142 -7.19 28.33 3.34
C TYR A 142 -6.49 29.60 2.87
N LYS A 143 -7.23 30.71 2.73
CA LYS A 143 -6.73 31.95 2.13
C LYS A 143 -5.42 32.45 2.75
N ASP A 144 -5.29 32.33 4.06
CA ASP A 144 -4.09 32.73 4.80
C ASP A 144 -2.83 31.94 4.41
N LYS A 145 -2.99 30.70 3.91
CA LYS A 145 -1.90 29.86 3.42
C LYS A 145 -1.40 30.29 2.04
N PHE A 146 -2.14 31.14 1.34
CA PHE A 146 -1.83 31.64 -0.01
C PHE A 146 -1.55 33.14 -0.05
N LYS A 147 -1.38 33.80 1.10
CA LYS A 147 -1.28 35.27 1.22
C LYS A 147 -0.15 35.91 0.36
N ASP A 148 0.94 35.18 0.16
CA ASP A 148 2.13 35.63 -0.60
C ASP A 148 2.24 34.92 -1.97
N ILE A 149 1.18 34.22 -2.39
CA ILE A 149 1.13 33.44 -3.63
C ILE A 149 0.08 34.06 -4.55
N SER A 150 0.41 34.21 -5.84
CA SER A 150 -0.56 34.72 -6.81
C SER A 150 -1.79 33.81 -6.89
N ALA A 151 -2.96 34.38 -7.15
CA ALA A 151 -4.20 33.60 -7.27
C ALA A 151 -4.08 32.48 -8.32
N ALA A 152 -3.44 32.76 -9.46
CA ALA A 152 -3.17 31.75 -10.48
C ALA A 152 -2.32 30.59 -9.95
N LYS A 153 -1.24 30.88 -9.22
CA LYS A 153 -0.37 29.84 -8.67
C LYS A 153 -1.04 29.06 -7.54
N ALA A 154 -1.87 29.72 -6.73
CA ALA A 154 -2.67 29.06 -5.71
C ALA A 154 -3.68 28.09 -6.35
N SER A 155 -4.37 28.50 -7.41
CA SER A 155 -5.30 27.65 -8.15
C SER A 155 -4.63 26.39 -8.73
N GLU A 156 -3.43 26.53 -9.33
CA GLU A 156 -2.65 25.38 -9.82
C GLU A 156 -2.34 24.38 -8.69
N ILE A 157 -1.83 24.87 -7.56
CA ILE A 157 -1.46 24.03 -6.41
C ILE A 157 -2.69 23.31 -5.84
N ILE A 158 -3.81 24.03 -5.74
CA ILE A 158 -5.08 23.47 -5.26
C ILE A 158 -5.59 22.40 -6.24
N GLU A 159 -5.56 22.68 -7.54
CA GLU A 159 -5.98 21.75 -8.57
C GLU A 159 -5.15 20.45 -8.52
N GLU A 160 -3.83 20.54 -8.44
CA GLU A 160 -2.95 19.38 -8.31
C GLU A 160 -3.27 18.54 -7.07
N LYS A 161 -3.48 19.19 -5.92
CA LYS A 161 -3.85 18.52 -4.67
C LYS A 161 -5.21 17.83 -4.76
N LEU A 162 -6.20 18.50 -5.33
CA LEU A 162 -7.54 17.94 -5.52
C LEU A 162 -7.52 16.76 -6.51
N LYS A 163 -6.72 16.84 -7.58
CA LYS A 163 -6.51 15.72 -8.50
C LYS A 163 -5.90 14.53 -7.78
N GLN A 164 -4.84 14.76 -7.01
CA GLN A 164 -4.18 13.70 -6.24
C GLN A 164 -5.13 13.07 -5.22
N GLN A 165 -5.90 13.88 -4.49
CA GLN A 165 -6.88 13.39 -3.51
C GLN A 165 -7.94 12.51 -4.17
N LYS A 166 -8.52 12.96 -5.30
CA LYS A 166 -9.52 12.18 -6.03
C LYS A 166 -8.92 10.88 -6.60
N ALA A 167 -7.68 10.90 -7.09
CA ALA A 167 -7.00 9.68 -7.53
C ALA A 167 -6.79 8.69 -6.37
N MET A 168 -6.43 9.17 -5.18
CA MET A 168 -6.34 8.34 -3.97
C MET A 168 -7.69 7.77 -3.52
N MET A 169 -8.77 8.54 -3.67
CA MET A 169 -10.12 8.02 -3.41
C MET A 169 -10.50 6.89 -4.39
N LEU A 170 -10.12 6.99 -5.66
CA LEU A 170 -10.31 5.90 -6.62
C LEU A 170 -9.48 4.66 -6.25
N LEU A 171 -8.24 4.87 -5.80
CA LEU A 171 -7.38 3.78 -5.33
C LEU A 171 -7.98 3.09 -4.09
N ALA A 172 -8.48 3.86 -3.12
CA ALA A 172 -9.14 3.33 -1.92
C ALA A 172 -10.39 2.52 -2.27
N LYS A 173 -11.26 3.04 -3.16
CA LYS A 173 -12.43 2.28 -3.64
C LYS A 173 -12.04 0.97 -4.32
N LEU A 174 -10.96 0.98 -5.11
CA LEU A 174 -10.45 -0.22 -5.75
C LEU A 174 -9.90 -1.22 -4.73
N ARG A 175 -9.15 -0.74 -3.74
CA ARG A 175 -8.64 -1.54 -2.62
C ARG A 175 -9.77 -2.24 -1.88
N ASP A 176 -10.82 -1.51 -1.53
CA ASP A 176 -11.97 -2.03 -0.79
C ASP A 176 -12.71 -3.07 -1.63
N LYS A 177 -12.90 -2.81 -2.94
CA LYS A 177 -13.50 -3.77 -3.87
C LYS A 177 -12.69 -5.07 -3.95
N VAL A 178 -11.37 -4.97 -4.17
CA VAL A 178 -10.49 -6.14 -4.27
C VAL A 178 -10.46 -6.93 -2.96
N SER A 179 -10.50 -6.25 -1.82
CA SER A 179 -10.55 -6.90 -0.51
C SER A 179 -11.88 -7.65 -0.30
N ALA A 180 -12.99 -7.07 -0.75
CA ALA A 180 -14.31 -7.71 -0.69
C ALA A 180 -14.44 -8.96 -1.58
N GLU A 181 -13.59 -9.11 -2.58
CA GLU A 181 -13.52 -10.31 -3.44
C GLU A 181 -12.82 -11.50 -2.75
N LYS A 182 -12.29 -11.32 -1.53
CA LYS A 182 -11.43 -12.28 -0.83
C LYS A 182 -11.96 -12.64 0.55
N ALA A 183 -11.74 -13.88 0.97
CA ALA A 183 -12.04 -14.31 2.33
C ALA A 183 -10.85 -14.00 3.24
N ILE A 184 -10.95 -12.92 4.02
CA ILE A 184 -9.90 -12.47 4.95
C ILE A 184 -10.30 -12.83 6.37
N LYS A 185 -9.42 -13.54 7.10
CA LYS A 185 -9.55 -13.81 8.54
C LYS A 185 -8.30 -13.35 9.25
N ILE A 186 -8.45 -12.55 10.30
CA ILE A 186 -7.34 -12.09 11.15
C ILE A 186 -7.44 -12.80 12.50
N ASN A 187 -6.30 -13.19 13.07
CA ASN A 187 -6.22 -13.79 14.39
C ASN A 187 -5.72 -12.76 15.41
N ASP A 188 -6.64 -11.99 15.97
CA ASP A 188 -6.28 -10.90 16.89
C ASP A 188 -5.67 -11.40 18.21
N SER A 189 -5.91 -12.67 18.59
CA SER A 189 -5.35 -13.26 19.81
C SER A 189 -3.82 -13.44 19.76
N VAL A 190 -3.21 -13.26 18.59
CA VAL A 190 -1.75 -13.43 18.41
C VAL A 190 -0.98 -12.19 18.88
N PHE A 191 -1.68 -11.06 19.01
CA PHE A 191 -1.18 -9.80 19.56
C PHE A 191 -1.31 -9.74 21.10
N GLU A 192 -1.68 -10.84 21.77
CA GLU A 192 -1.74 -10.94 23.24
C GLU A 192 -0.37 -10.80 23.92
#